data_AF-A0A1V4YYM9-F1
#
_entry.id   AF-A0A1V4YYM9-F1
#
_cell.length_a   1.000
_cell.length_b   1.000
_cell.length_c   1.000
_cell.angle_alpha   90.00
_cell.angle_beta   90.00
_cell.angle_gamma   90.00
#
_symmetry.space_group_name_H-M   'P 1'
#
loop_
_entity.id
_entity.type
_entity.pdbx_description
1 polymer ?
#
loop_
_entity_poly.entity_id
_entity_poly.type
_entity_poly.pdbx_seq_one_letter_code
_entity_poly.pdbx_strand_id
1 'polypeptide(L)'
;MEYDRKERGVEFLLQKYETKQPGEINGKTDKKMKIWRLKQKIRYADTVMDRLNMKGIQREQVYHLLKDVPDLKALCRKCADEKIIAVISFYVKFCTTPKVALSDYNKYTVCREHDMSLEMYSRVVTNLAKHFQSHMPLSAVRYV
;
A
#
# COMPACT_ATOMS: atom_id res chain seq x y z
N MET A 1 -29.21 25.28 -35.11
CA MET A 1 -28.53 26.42 -34.45
C MET A 1 -27.09 26.38 -34.93
N GLU A 2 -26.84 27.13 -36.01
CA GLU A 2 -25.59 27.12 -36.77
C GLU A 2 -24.60 28.04 -36.05
N TYR A 3 -23.48 27.48 -35.55
CA TYR A 3 -22.48 28.26 -34.83
C TYR A 3 -21.55 28.96 -35.82
N ASP A 4 -21.67 30.28 -35.89
CA ASP A 4 -20.86 31.21 -36.67
C ASP A 4 -19.37 31.04 -36.32
N ARG A 5 -18.55 30.68 -37.32
CA ARG A 5 -17.09 30.45 -37.19
C ARG A 5 -16.32 31.79 -37.14
N LYS A 6 -16.73 32.72 -36.28
CA LYS A 6 -15.96 33.95 -36.06
C LYS A 6 -14.68 33.61 -35.30
N GLU A 7 -13.59 33.61 -36.08
CA GLU A 7 -12.16 33.67 -35.74
C GLU A 7 -11.77 33.22 -34.33
N ARG A 8 -11.28 31.98 -34.25
CA ARG A 8 -10.47 31.50 -33.13
C ARG A 8 -9.09 32.20 -33.18
N GLY A 9 -9.07 33.49 -32.84
CA GLY A 9 -7.83 34.27 -32.75
C GLY A 9 -6.84 33.68 -31.75
N VAL A 10 -5.57 34.08 -31.87
CA VAL A 10 -4.47 33.58 -31.01
C VAL A 10 -4.80 33.80 -29.52
N GLU A 11 -5.39 34.94 -29.17
CA GLU A 11 -5.80 35.28 -27.80
C GLU A 11 -6.86 34.32 -27.24
N PHE A 12 -7.85 33.94 -28.06
CA PHE A 12 -8.86 32.94 -27.67
C PHE A 12 -8.24 31.57 -27.42
N LEU A 13 -7.28 31.17 -28.25
CA LEU A 13 -6.56 29.91 -28.06
C LEU A 13 -5.72 29.95 -26.78
N LEU A 14 -4.97 31.03 -26.54
CA LEU A 14 -4.18 31.20 -25.32
C LEU A 14 -5.05 31.11 -24.06
N GLN A 15 -6.16 31.86 -24.02
CA GLN A 15 -7.10 31.83 -22.89
C GLN A 15 -7.76 30.46 -22.71
N LYS A 16 -8.06 29.76 -23.81
CA LYS A 16 -8.58 28.39 -23.76
C LYS A 16 -7.57 27.45 -23.10
N TYR A 17 -6.29 27.50 -23.48
CA TYR A 17 -5.23 26.66 -22.90
C TYR A 17 -4.72 27.12 -21.53
N GLU A 18 -5.10 28.31 -21.04
CA GLU A 18 -4.93 28.68 -19.64
C GLU A 18 -5.86 27.88 -18.71
N THR A 19 -6.97 27.36 -19.22
CA THR A 19 -7.93 26.55 -18.47
C THR A 19 -7.89 25.08 -18.87
N LYS A 20 -8.15 24.20 -17.89
CA LYS A 20 -8.04 22.74 -18.02
C LYS A 20 -8.82 22.23 -19.24
N GLN A 21 -8.14 21.56 -20.17
CA GLN A 21 -8.82 20.97 -21.32
C GLN A 21 -9.44 19.60 -20.96
N PRO A 22 -10.63 19.29 -21.49
CA PRO A 22 -11.21 17.96 -21.35
C PRO A 22 -10.29 16.92 -22.01
N GLY A 23 -9.73 16.01 -21.22
CA GLY A 23 -8.81 14.96 -21.67
C GLY A 23 -7.35 15.11 -21.22
N GLU A 24 -6.96 16.24 -20.62
CA GLU A 24 -5.58 16.40 -20.11
C GLU A 24 -5.33 15.53 -18.87
N ILE A 25 -4.37 14.60 -18.99
CA ILE A 25 -3.91 13.73 -17.91
C ILE A 25 -3.10 14.57 -16.92
N ASN A 26 -3.70 14.82 -15.76
CA ASN A 26 -3.15 15.72 -14.77
C ASN A 26 -2.13 14.99 -13.87
N GLY A 27 -0.90 14.81 -14.36
CA GLY A 27 0.15 14.04 -13.66
C GLY A 27 0.47 14.54 -12.23
N LYS A 28 0.20 15.82 -11.93
CA LYS A 28 0.35 16.40 -10.57
C LYS A 28 -0.76 15.93 -9.60
N THR A 29 -1.97 15.71 -10.09
CA THR A 29 -3.12 15.28 -9.28
C THR A 29 -3.01 13.81 -8.89
N ASP A 30 -2.56 12.96 -9.81
CA ASP A 30 -2.32 11.54 -9.53
C ASP A 30 -1.25 11.32 -8.47
N LYS A 31 -0.16 12.12 -8.51
CA LYS A 31 0.88 12.07 -7.48
C LYS A 31 0.34 12.45 -6.09
N LYS A 32 -0.48 13.51 -6.00
CA LYS A 32 -1.13 13.92 -4.74
C LYS A 32 -2.08 12.84 -4.21
N MET A 33 -2.88 12.23 -5.07
CA MET A 33 -3.78 11.12 -4.71
C MET A 33 -3.03 9.89 -4.20
N LYS A 34 -1.94 9.48 -4.87
CA LYS A 34 -1.09 8.36 -4.41
C LYS A 34 -0.49 8.62 -3.04
N ILE A 35 0.02 9.83 -2.79
CA ILE A 35 0.56 10.24 -1.48
C ILE A 35 -0.54 10.20 -0.41
N TRP A 36 -1.75 10.70 -0.72
CA TRP A 36 -2.88 10.68 0.20
C TRP A 36 -3.30 9.26 0.56
N ARG A 37 -3.39 8.35 -0.42
CA ARG A 37 -3.70 6.93 -0.19
C ARG A 37 -2.64 6.26 0.69
N LEU A 38 -1.35 6.53 0.44
CA LEU A 38 -0.27 6.01 1.27
C LEU A 38 -0.38 6.53 2.71
N LYS A 39 -0.68 7.82 2.92
CA LYS A 39 -0.89 8.39 4.26
C LYS A 39 -2.05 7.71 5.00
N GLN A 40 -3.15 7.39 4.32
CA GLN A 40 -4.27 6.65 4.94
C GLN A 40 -3.83 5.24 5.37
N LYS A 41 -3.09 4.53 4.51
CA LYS A 41 -2.53 3.20 4.85
C LYS A 41 -1.61 3.26 6.06
N ILE A 42 -0.73 4.26 6.14
CA ILE A 42 0.17 4.46 7.27
C ILE A 42 -0.61 4.73 8.56
N ARG A 43 -1.60 5.63 8.54
CA ARG A 43 -2.43 5.93 9.73
C ARG A 43 -3.16 4.69 10.23
N TYR A 44 -3.69 3.89 9.31
CA TYR A 44 -4.35 2.65 9.66
C TYR A 44 -3.35 1.65 10.26
N ALA A 45 -2.15 1.53 9.67
CA ALA A 45 -1.08 0.70 10.20
C ALA A 45 -0.67 1.13 11.61
N ASP A 46 -0.60 2.44 11.91
CA ASP A 46 -0.33 2.96 13.24
C ASP A 46 -1.32 2.43 14.27
N THR A 47 -2.61 2.49 13.94
CA THR A 47 -3.70 2.00 14.81
C THR A 47 -3.54 0.51 15.09
N VAL A 48 -3.20 -0.27 14.06
CA VAL A 48 -2.97 -1.71 14.20
C VAL A 48 -1.73 -2.01 15.04
N MET A 49 -0.62 -1.31 14.80
CA MET A 49 0.64 -1.50 15.52
C MET A 49 0.52 -1.12 17.00
N ASP A 50 -0.27 -0.09 17.32
CA ASP A 50 -0.58 0.28 18.69
C ASP A 50 -1.35 -0.83 19.40
N ARG A 51 -2.36 -1.41 18.74
CA ARG A 51 -3.13 -2.56 19.27
C ARG A 51 -2.27 -3.82 19.44
N LEU A 52 -1.26 -4.01 18.60
CA LEU A 52 -0.29 -5.11 18.72
C LEU A 52 0.86 -4.81 19.69
N ASN A 53 0.86 -3.64 20.34
CA ASN A 53 1.90 -3.14 21.24
C ASN A 53 3.30 -3.26 20.58
N MET A 54 3.42 -2.74 19.36
CA MET A 54 4.66 -2.72 18.58
C MET A 54 5.43 -1.42 18.82
N LYS A 55 6.75 -1.51 19.01
CA LYS A 55 7.62 -0.37 19.35
C LYS A 55 8.92 -0.38 18.54
N GLY A 56 9.50 0.81 18.34
CA GLY A 56 10.80 1.00 17.71
C GLY A 56 10.92 0.31 16.35
N ILE A 57 11.94 -0.54 16.21
CA ILE A 57 12.31 -1.26 14.98
C ILE A 57 11.13 -2.02 14.35
N GLN A 58 10.22 -2.58 15.15
CA GLN A 58 9.04 -3.28 14.64
C GLN A 58 8.15 -2.36 13.79
N ARG A 59 7.99 -1.10 14.20
CA ARG A 59 7.16 -0.13 13.45
C ARG A 59 7.85 0.29 12.16
N GLU A 60 9.15 0.53 12.23
CA GLU A 60 9.97 0.89 11.08
C GLU A 60 9.92 -0.20 10.00
N GLN A 61 10.00 -1.47 10.41
CA GLN A 61 9.85 -2.61 9.50
C GLN A 61 8.49 -2.60 8.80
N VAL A 62 7.38 -2.37 9.52
CA VAL A 62 6.05 -2.29 8.90
C VAL A 62 5.98 -1.13 7.90
N TYR A 63 6.49 0.05 8.24
CA TYR A 63 6.50 1.19 7.32
C TYR A 63 7.33 0.90 6.07
N HIS A 64 8.48 0.23 6.22
CA HIS A 64 9.32 -0.17 5.09
C HIS A 64 8.55 -1.10 4.15
N LEU A 65 7.93 -2.14 4.69
CA LEU A 65 7.12 -3.09 3.92
C LEU A 65 5.96 -2.39 3.18
N LEU A 66 5.27 -1.43 3.82
CA LEU A 66 4.17 -0.70 3.19
C LEU A 66 4.62 0.32 2.14
N LYS A 67 5.85 0.84 2.24
CA LYS A 67 6.43 1.73 1.22
C LYS A 67 6.91 0.96 0.00
N ASP A 68 7.50 -0.22 0.22
CA ASP A 68 8.07 -1.06 -0.84
C ASP A 68 7.02 -1.81 -1.65
N VAL A 69 5.83 -2.04 -1.07
CA VAL A 69 4.70 -2.66 -1.76
C VAL A 69 3.70 -1.57 -2.19
N PRO A 70 3.85 -0.99 -3.40
CA PRO A 70 3.00 0.12 -3.84
C PRO A 70 1.53 -0.29 -4.03
N ASP A 71 1.28 -1.57 -4.37
CA ASP A 71 -0.05 -2.12 -4.51
C ASP A 71 -0.29 -3.30 -3.57
N LEU A 72 -1.00 -3.04 -2.47
CA LEU A 72 -1.38 -4.08 -1.50
C LEU A 72 -2.30 -5.13 -2.14
N LYS A 73 -3.10 -4.76 -3.16
CA LYS A 73 -3.98 -5.72 -3.84
C LYS A 73 -3.20 -6.78 -4.63
N ALA A 74 -1.95 -6.51 -4.97
CA ALA A 74 -1.06 -7.53 -5.55
C ALA A 74 -0.78 -8.67 -4.55
N LEU A 75 -0.78 -8.39 -3.24
CA LEU A 75 -0.58 -9.41 -2.20
C LEU A 75 -1.84 -10.26 -2.01
N CYS A 76 -3.01 -9.64 -1.98
CA CYS A 76 -4.29 -10.36 -1.96
C CYS A 76 -5.41 -9.54 -2.65
N ARG A 77 -5.72 -9.89 -3.89
CA ARG A 77 -6.74 -9.18 -4.70
C ARG A 77 -8.14 -9.16 -4.07
N LYS A 78 -8.52 -10.24 -3.38
CA LYS A 78 -9.83 -10.41 -2.75
C LYS A 78 -9.93 -9.78 -1.35
N CYS A 79 -8.81 -9.37 -0.76
CA CYS A 79 -8.76 -8.86 0.61
C CYS A 79 -8.87 -7.32 0.62
N ALA A 80 -9.49 -6.74 1.65
CA ALA A 80 -9.43 -5.30 1.91
C ALA A 80 -7.98 -4.86 2.25
N ASP A 81 -7.62 -3.62 1.95
CA ASP A 81 -6.25 -3.12 2.19
C ASP A 81 -5.94 -3.14 3.70
N GLU A 82 -6.93 -2.81 4.52
CA GLU A 82 -6.88 -2.86 5.99
C GLU A 82 -6.50 -4.25 6.48
N LYS A 83 -7.16 -5.28 5.92
CA LYS A 83 -6.91 -6.69 6.26
C LYS A 83 -5.49 -7.11 5.89
N ILE A 84 -4.96 -6.63 4.76
CA ILE A 84 -3.58 -6.89 4.34
C ILE A 84 -2.58 -6.18 5.26
N ILE A 85 -2.84 -4.92 5.63
CA ILE A 85 -2.01 -4.18 6.59
C ILE A 85 -1.97 -4.88 7.95
N ALA A 86 -3.11 -5.41 8.41
CA ALA A 86 -3.19 -6.20 9.63
C ALA A 86 -2.32 -7.46 9.57
N VAL A 87 -2.36 -8.18 8.46
CA VAL A 87 -1.50 -9.36 8.24
C VAL A 87 -0.03 -9.00 8.25
N ILE A 88 0.38 -7.93 7.55
CA ILE A 88 1.77 -7.49 7.50
C ILE A 88 2.26 -7.09 8.90
N SER A 89 1.44 -6.36 9.65
CA SER A 89 1.78 -5.94 11.02
C SER A 89 1.91 -7.13 11.95
N PHE A 90 0.99 -8.10 11.85
CA PHE A 90 1.04 -9.34 12.61
C PHE A 90 2.25 -10.20 12.23
N TYR A 91 2.62 -10.27 10.95
CA TYR A 91 3.82 -10.96 10.48
C TYR A 91 5.08 -10.39 11.15
N VAL A 92 5.26 -9.06 11.16
CA VAL A 92 6.41 -8.42 11.83
C VAL A 92 6.40 -8.70 13.33
N LYS A 93 5.23 -8.61 13.99
CA LYS A 93 5.10 -8.95 15.41
C LYS A 93 5.49 -10.39 15.69
N PHE A 94 5.03 -11.32 14.86
CA PHE A 94 5.31 -12.75 14.96
C PHE A 94 6.81 -13.02 14.80
N CYS A 95 7.45 -12.50 13.76
CA CYS A 95 8.88 -12.71 13.51
C CYS A 95 9.81 -12.15 14.60
N THR A 96 9.36 -11.12 15.31
CA THR A 96 10.16 -10.46 16.34
C THR A 96 9.87 -10.96 17.76
N THR A 97 8.84 -11.79 17.95
CA THR A 97 8.45 -12.29 19.28
C THR A 97 8.81 -13.78 19.43
N PRO A 98 9.84 -14.15 20.21
CA PRO A 98 10.44 -15.49 20.21
C PRO A 98 9.57 -16.62 20.79
N LYS A 99 8.33 -16.34 21.23
CA LYS A 99 7.45 -17.31 21.91
C LYS A 99 6.01 -17.35 21.39
N VAL A 100 5.72 -16.67 20.28
CA VAL A 100 4.36 -16.67 19.71
C VAL A 100 4.28 -17.79 18.68
N ALA A 101 3.45 -18.81 18.94
CA ALA A 101 3.13 -19.80 17.93
C ALA A 101 2.17 -19.18 16.89
N LEU A 102 2.27 -19.56 15.62
CA LEU A 102 1.39 -19.00 14.59
C LEU A 102 -0.08 -19.36 14.87
N SER A 103 -0.34 -20.51 15.48
CA SER A 103 -1.66 -20.94 15.96
C SER A 103 -2.30 -19.99 16.96
N ASP A 104 -1.51 -19.15 17.64
CA ASP A 104 -1.97 -18.19 18.63
C ASP A 104 -2.50 -16.89 18.00
N TYR A 105 -2.58 -16.79 16.68
CA TYR A 105 -3.07 -15.59 16.00
C TYR A 105 -4.46 -15.15 16.51
N ASN A 106 -5.33 -16.10 16.88
CA ASN A 106 -6.65 -15.82 17.45
C ASN A 106 -6.63 -15.09 18.81
N LYS A 107 -5.50 -15.12 19.53
CA LYS A 107 -5.34 -14.37 20.79
C LYS A 107 -5.31 -12.85 20.56
N TYR A 108 -4.94 -12.42 19.35
CA TYR A 108 -4.86 -11.00 19.00
C TYR A 108 -6.23 -10.51 18.51
N THR A 109 -6.74 -9.46 19.14
CA THR A 109 -8.01 -8.80 18.78
C THR A 109 -8.01 -8.38 17.31
N VAL A 110 -6.92 -7.79 16.84
CA VAL A 110 -6.73 -7.39 15.43
C VAL A 110 -6.94 -8.57 14.47
N CYS A 111 -6.46 -9.76 14.79
CA CYS A 111 -6.61 -10.90 13.88
C CYS A 111 -8.06 -11.38 13.81
N ARG A 112 -8.80 -11.30 14.93
CA ARG A 112 -10.22 -11.66 14.99
C ARG A 112 -11.11 -10.65 14.28
N GLU A 113 -10.90 -9.35 14.51
CA GLU A 113 -11.66 -8.27 13.87
C GLU A 113 -11.56 -8.29 12.35
N HIS A 114 -10.43 -8.78 11.83
CA HIS A 114 -10.21 -8.90 10.41
C HIS A 114 -10.50 -10.28 9.83
N ASP A 115 -11.10 -11.21 10.58
CA ASP A 115 -11.32 -12.60 10.16
C ASP A 115 -10.08 -13.19 9.50
N MET A 116 -8.93 -13.04 10.18
CA MET A 116 -7.66 -13.48 9.63
C MET A 116 -7.61 -15.01 9.64
N SER A 117 -7.54 -15.64 8.47
CA SER A 117 -7.29 -17.09 8.37
C SER A 117 -5.81 -17.37 8.14
N LEU A 118 -5.36 -18.56 8.54
CA LEU A 118 -4.00 -19.04 8.25
C LEU A 118 -3.71 -19.10 6.74
N GLU A 119 -4.72 -19.49 5.94
CA GLU A 119 -4.60 -19.52 4.48
C GLU A 119 -4.31 -18.11 3.93
N MET A 120 -5.07 -17.11 4.40
CA MET A 120 -4.85 -15.73 3.98
C MET A 120 -3.48 -15.22 4.44
N TYR A 121 -3.13 -15.47 5.71
CA TYR A 121 -1.82 -15.10 6.24
C TYR A 121 -0.70 -15.66 5.36
N SER A 122 -0.75 -16.97 5.08
CA SER A 122 0.22 -17.66 4.23
C SER A 122 0.26 -17.05 2.83
N ARG A 123 -0.89 -16.74 2.24
CA ARG A 123 -0.96 -16.14 0.90
C ARG A 123 -0.32 -14.76 0.83
N VAL A 124 -0.63 -13.88 1.79
CA VAL A 124 -0.06 -12.52 1.85
C VAL A 124 1.44 -12.60 2.08
N VAL A 125 1.91 -13.39 3.05
CA VAL A 125 3.34 -13.53 3.37
C VAL A 125 4.10 -14.17 2.21
N THR A 126 3.55 -15.18 1.53
CA THR A 126 4.18 -15.80 0.36
C THR A 126 4.31 -14.82 -0.79
N ASN A 127 3.27 -14.03 -1.08
CA ASN A 127 3.32 -13.03 -2.14
C ASN A 127 4.26 -11.87 -1.79
N LEU A 128 4.34 -11.51 -0.51
CA LEU A 128 5.32 -10.55 -0.01
C LEU A 128 6.74 -11.07 -0.23
N ALA A 129 7.02 -12.32 0.14
CA ALA A 129 8.32 -12.95 -0.08
C ALA A 129 8.68 -13.01 -1.58
N LYS A 130 7.72 -13.35 -2.45
CA LYS A 130 7.92 -13.32 -3.91
C LYS A 130 8.26 -11.93 -4.42
N HIS A 131 7.61 -10.89 -3.90
CA HIS A 131 7.91 -9.49 -4.23
C HIS A 131 9.35 -9.13 -3.84
N PHE A 132 9.81 -9.51 -2.65
CA PHE A 132 11.19 -9.24 -2.25
C PHE A 132 12.20 -10.09 -3.03
N GLN A 133 11.89 -11.35 -3.33
CA GLN A 133 12.78 -12.21 -4.11
C GLN A 133 13.00 -11.69 -5.53
N SER A 134 12.00 -11.06 -6.15
CA SER A 134 12.16 -10.47 -7.49
C SER A 134 13.00 -9.19 -7.48
N HIS A 135 13.02 -8.44 -6.38
CA HIS A 135 13.78 -7.19 -6.24
C HIS A 135 15.16 -7.40 -5.59
N MET A 136 15.34 -8.50 -4.87
CA MET A 136 16.59 -8.89 -4.20
C MET A 136 16.80 -10.40 -4.35
N PRO A 137 17.12 -10.88 -5.56
CA PRO A 137 17.36 -12.30 -5.78
C PRO A 137 18.64 -12.73 -5.04
N LEU A 138 18.58 -13.86 -4.34
CA LEU A 138 19.72 -14.43 -3.61
C LEU A 138 20.95 -14.66 -4.51
N SER A 139 20.74 -14.87 -5.82
CA SER A 139 21.81 -15.02 -6.81
C SER A 139 22.60 -13.74 -7.09
N ALA A 140 22.10 -12.56 -6.69
CA ALA A 140 22.80 -11.29 -6.83
C ALA A 140 23.73 -10.97 -5.64
N VAL A 141 23.63 -11.71 -4.54
CA VAL A 141 24.51 -11.56 -3.38
C VAL A 141 25.81 -12.32 -3.67
N ARG A 142 26.79 -11.63 -4.25
CA ARG A 142 28.17 -12.15 -4.30
C ARG A 142 28.69 -12.18 -2.87
N TYR A 143 28.96 -13.38 -2.36
CA TYR A 143 29.79 -13.53 -1.16
C TYR A 143 31.17 -12.93 -1.49
N VAL A 144 31.51 -11.84 -0.81
CA VAL A 144 32.87 -11.28 -0.77
C VAL A 144 33.56 -11.86 0.45
#